data_AF-A0A1N6KIQ3-F1
#
_entry.id   AF-A0A1N6KIQ3-F1
#
_cell.length_a   1.000
_cell.length_b   1.000
_cell.length_c   1.000
_cell.angle_alpha   90.00
_cell.angle_beta   90.00
_cell.angle_gamma   90.00
#
_symmetry.space_group_name_H-M   'P 1'
#
loop_
_entity.id
_entity.type
_entity.pdbx_description
1 polymer ?
#
loop_
_entity_poly.entity_id
_entity_poly.type
_entity_poly.pdbx_seq_one_letter_code
_entity_poly.pdbx_strand_id
1 'polypeptide(L)'
;MGEIHHTAIDDETLRSYLAETLPGEDMARVEKSLRDSAELRARLEDVRQNRGDAGLHTLGAIWRRGRLTCPTRQQLGSYLLDALDPDFASYLTFHLDIVACPFCQANLADLKAKSAQPAGASKSRHHRILRSSQHLLGEEGRS
;
A
#
# COMPACT_ATOMS: atom_id res chain seq x y z
N MET A 1 18.41 38.14 -28.01
CA MET A 1 17.37 38.63 -27.09
C MET A 1 16.39 37.51 -26.86
N GLY A 2 16.54 36.76 -25.76
CA GLY A 2 15.57 35.74 -25.37
C GLY A 2 14.45 36.43 -24.60
N GLU A 3 13.21 36.27 -25.07
CA GLU A 3 12.03 36.76 -24.39
C GLU A 3 11.89 36.06 -23.04
N ILE A 4 12.10 36.81 -21.95
CA ILE A 4 11.75 36.36 -20.61
C ILE A 4 10.22 36.44 -20.53
N HIS A 5 9.55 35.38 -20.97
CA HIS A 5 8.15 35.18 -20.63
C HIS A 5 8.09 34.98 -19.11
N HIS A 6 7.73 36.04 -18.38
CA HIS A 6 7.35 35.93 -16.98
C HIS A 6 5.97 35.26 -16.92
N THR A 7 5.96 33.95 -17.14
CA THR A 7 4.78 33.12 -16.98
C THR A 7 4.35 33.13 -15.52
N ALA A 8 3.07 33.33 -15.28
CA ALA A 8 2.49 33.30 -13.94
C ALA A 8 2.82 31.96 -13.26
N ILE A 9 3.11 31.99 -11.96
CA ILE A 9 3.32 30.77 -11.17
C ILE A 9 1.94 30.14 -10.92
N ASP A 10 1.62 29.13 -11.72
CA ASP A 10 0.44 28.31 -11.58
C ASP A 10 0.68 27.09 -10.68
N ASP A 11 -0.38 26.34 -10.40
CA ASP A 11 -0.29 25.19 -9.49
C ASP A 11 0.60 24.08 -10.06
N GLU A 12 0.71 23.95 -11.39
CA GLU A 12 1.59 22.96 -12.02
C GLU A 12 3.07 23.32 -11.83
N THR A 13 3.40 24.61 -11.93
CA THR A 13 4.72 25.12 -11.59
C THR A 13 5.04 24.87 -10.11
N LEU A 14 4.08 25.09 -9.19
CA LEU A 14 4.25 24.79 -7.77
C LEU A 14 4.42 23.28 -7.52
N ARG A 15 3.75 22.42 -8.30
CA ARG A 15 3.95 20.97 -8.23
C ARG A 15 5.36 20.57 -8.68
N SER A 16 5.85 21.14 -9.77
CA SER A 16 7.20 20.88 -10.28
C SER A 16 8.28 21.42 -9.34
N TYR A 17 8.04 22.58 -8.70
CA TYR A 17 8.91 23.15 -7.66
C TYR A 17 9.08 22.20 -6.47
N LEU A 18 7.96 21.74 -5.91
CA LEU A 18 7.95 20.78 -4.79
C LEU A 18 8.53 19.40 -5.16
N ALA A 19 8.51 19.02 -6.44
CA ALA A 19 9.10 17.78 -6.93
C ALA A 19 10.59 17.93 -7.30
N GLU A 20 11.16 19.12 -7.15
CA GLU A 20 12.54 19.46 -7.53
C GLU A 20 12.86 19.19 -9.03
N THR A 21 11.86 19.32 -9.91
CA THR A 21 12.00 19.02 -11.34
C THR A 21 12.09 20.25 -12.25
N LEU A 22 11.98 21.45 -11.68
CA LEU A 22 12.14 22.70 -12.44
C LEU A 22 13.62 22.97 -12.80
N PRO A 23 13.89 23.59 -13.97
CA PRO A 23 15.19 24.18 -14.28
C PRO A 23 15.67 25.16 -13.18
N GLY A 24 16.98 25.28 -13.00
CA GLY A 24 17.56 26.08 -11.90
C GLY A 24 17.12 27.55 -11.88
N GLU A 25 16.96 28.18 -13.04
CA GLU A 25 16.46 29.56 -13.15
C GLU A 25 15.00 29.67 -12.68
N ASP A 26 14.16 28.71 -13.05
CA ASP A 26 12.75 28.63 -12.64
C ASP A 26 12.62 28.35 -11.15
N MET A 27 13.49 27.49 -10.60
CA MET A 27 13.56 27.20 -9.17
C MET A 27 13.84 28.48 -8.36
N ALA A 28 14.87 29.23 -8.75
CA ALA A 28 15.24 30.49 -8.11
C ALA A 28 14.14 31.56 -8.22
N ARG A 29 13.45 31.62 -9.37
CA ARG A 29 12.30 32.52 -9.57
C ARG A 29 11.17 32.19 -8.61
N VAL A 30 10.76 30.92 -8.52
CA VAL A 30 9.68 30.48 -7.63
C VAL A 30 10.06 30.76 -6.17
N GLU A 31 11.30 30.46 -5.77
CA GLU A 31 11.77 30.72 -4.41
C GLU A 31 11.76 32.20 -4.04
N LYS A 32 12.16 33.08 -4.96
CA LYS A 32 12.07 34.53 -4.77
C LYS A 32 10.61 34.97 -4.59
N SER A 33 9.72 34.56 -5.49
CA SER A 33 8.30 34.90 -5.40
C SER A 33 7.63 34.37 -4.12
N LEU A 34 8.04 33.19 -3.64
CA LEU A 34 7.57 32.63 -2.37
C LEU A 34 8.03 33.44 -1.17
N ARG A 35 9.26 33.98 -1.17
CA ARG A 35 9.71 34.88 -0.09
C ARG A 35 8.81 36.12 -0.02
N ASP A 36 8.51 36.71 -1.16
CA ASP A 36 7.85 38.01 -1.25
C ASP A 36 6.30 37.95 -1.12
N SER A 37 5.68 36.77 -1.26
CA SER A 37 4.21 36.63 -1.24
C SER A 37 3.70 35.60 -0.22
N ALA A 38 2.92 36.08 0.75
CA ALA A 38 2.21 35.22 1.70
C ALA A 38 1.06 34.43 1.05
N GLU A 39 0.39 35.03 0.07
CA GLU A 39 -0.66 34.36 -0.70
C GLU A 39 -0.10 33.19 -1.50
N LEU A 40 1.06 33.37 -2.14
CA LEU A 40 1.70 32.29 -2.90
C LEU A 40 2.17 31.16 -1.99
N ARG A 41 2.66 31.47 -0.78
CA ARG A 41 2.98 30.46 0.24
C ARG A 41 1.75 29.67 0.68
N ALA A 42 0.60 30.34 0.85
CA ALA A 42 -0.65 29.66 1.17
C ALA A 42 -1.10 28.72 0.02
N ARG A 43 -0.98 29.17 -1.24
CA ARG A 43 -1.25 28.34 -2.42
C ARG A 43 -0.29 27.14 -2.53
N LEU A 44 1.00 27.33 -2.25
CA LEU A 44 1.98 26.24 -2.20
C LEU A 44 1.60 25.18 -1.16
N GLU A 45 1.12 25.60 0.00
CA GLU A 45 0.65 24.68 1.04
C GLU A 45 -0.59 23.91 0.59
N ASP A 46 -1.56 24.57 -0.03
CA ASP A 46 -2.74 23.89 -0.59
C ASP A 46 -2.34 22.85 -1.64
N VAL A 47 -1.44 23.20 -2.57
CA VAL A 47 -0.89 22.27 -3.55
C VAL A 47 -0.15 21.10 -2.87
N ARG A 48 0.56 21.35 -1.76
CA ARG A 48 1.27 20.31 -0.99
C ARG A 48 0.30 19.34 -0.32
N GLN A 49 -0.79 19.83 0.25
CA GLN A 49 -1.80 19.01 0.93
C GLN A 49 -2.69 18.25 -0.06
N ASN A 50 -2.99 18.84 -1.22
CA ASN A 50 -3.80 18.23 -2.27
C ASN A 50 -3.01 17.27 -3.17
N ARG A 51 -1.76 16.95 -2.85
CA ARG A 51 -1.07 15.87 -3.55
C ARG A 51 -1.67 14.53 -3.16
N GLY A 52 -2.05 13.73 -4.16
CA GLY A 52 -2.46 12.35 -3.94
C GLY A 52 -1.37 11.44 -3.35
N ASP A 53 -0.12 11.92 -3.31
CA ASP A 53 1.03 11.25 -2.68
C ASP A 53 1.38 11.79 -1.29
N ALA A 54 0.64 12.79 -0.77
CA ALA A 54 0.87 13.36 0.56
C ALA A 54 0.64 12.26 1.61
N GLY A 55 1.75 11.66 2.06
CA GLY A 55 1.75 10.48 2.94
C GLY A 55 2.45 9.26 2.35
N LEU A 56 2.44 9.05 1.02
CA LEU A 56 3.10 7.92 0.34
C LEU A 56 4.63 7.95 0.46
N HIS A 57 5.21 9.13 0.70
CA HIS A 57 6.65 9.33 0.83
C HIS A 57 7.14 9.44 2.29
N THR A 58 6.27 9.25 3.27
CA THR A 58 6.73 9.13 4.66
C THR A 58 7.45 7.80 4.86
N LEU A 59 8.50 7.77 5.67
CA LEU A 59 9.20 6.52 6.02
C LEU A 59 8.22 5.46 6.53
N GLY A 60 7.24 5.85 7.35
CA GLY A 60 6.20 4.95 7.86
C GLY A 60 5.30 4.37 6.75
N ALA A 61 4.93 5.15 5.75
CA ALA A 61 4.13 4.64 4.62
C ALA A 61 4.93 3.73 3.70
N ILE A 62 6.19 4.09 3.39
CA ILE A 62 7.10 3.25 2.61
C ILE A 62 7.32 1.93 3.33
N TRP A 63 7.56 1.95 4.65
CA TRP A 63 7.75 0.76 5.46
C TRP A 63 6.54 -0.16 5.42
N ARG A 64 5.32 0.37 5.64
CA ARG A 64 4.08 -0.42 5.60
C ARG A 64 3.80 -0.99 4.21
N ARG A 65 4.03 -0.21 3.15
CA ARG A 65 3.86 -0.67 1.76
C ARG A 65 4.86 -1.75 1.39
N GLY A 66 6.12 -1.56 1.78
CA GLY A 66 7.22 -2.50 1.55
C GLY A 66 7.16 -3.74 2.45
N ARG A 67 6.38 -3.70 3.54
CA ARG A 67 6.17 -4.81 4.49
C ARG A 67 7.49 -5.33 5.06
N LEU A 68 8.46 -4.44 5.25
CA LEU A 68 9.85 -4.79 5.55
C LEU A 68 10.02 -5.60 6.84
N THR A 69 9.10 -5.42 7.79
CA THR A 69 9.08 -6.11 9.09
C THR A 69 7.97 -7.16 9.19
N CYS A 70 7.13 -7.33 8.17
CA CYS A 70 6.03 -8.28 8.26
C CYS A 70 6.55 -9.73 8.22
N PRO A 71 6.11 -10.61 9.12
CA PRO A 71 6.38 -12.03 9.00
C PRO A 71 5.69 -12.63 7.77
N THR A 72 6.23 -13.75 7.30
CA THR A 72 5.58 -14.56 6.28
C THR A 72 4.28 -15.17 6.80
N ARG A 73 3.39 -15.52 5.88
CA ARG A 73 2.14 -16.20 6.24
C ARG A 73 2.36 -17.56 6.91
N GLN A 74 3.41 -18.28 6.54
CA GLN A 74 3.79 -19.54 7.19
C GLN A 74 4.18 -19.31 8.65
N GLN A 75 5.00 -18.29 8.92
CA GLN A 75 5.40 -17.92 10.29
C GLN A 75 4.19 -17.49 11.13
N LEU A 76 3.22 -16.77 10.57
CA LEU A 76 1.95 -16.49 11.26
C LEU A 76 1.16 -17.77 11.58
N GLY A 77 1.25 -18.79 10.73
CA GLY A 77 0.67 -20.11 11.01
C GLY A 77 1.39 -20.81 12.16
N SER A 78 2.72 -20.85 12.14
CA SER A 78 3.53 -21.40 13.23
C SER A 78 3.29 -20.66 14.56
N TYR A 79 3.08 -19.35 14.53
CA TYR A 79 2.70 -18.55 15.70
C TYR A 79 1.36 -19.01 16.30
N LEU A 80 0.34 -19.30 15.47
CA LEU A 80 -0.94 -19.83 15.95
C LEU A 80 -0.84 -21.23 16.57
N LEU A 81 0.15 -22.01 16.14
CA LEU A 81 0.40 -23.37 16.62
C LEU A 81 1.38 -23.41 17.80
N ASP A 82 1.80 -22.25 18.31
CA ASP A 82 2.81 -22.12 19.35
C ASP A 82 4.12 -22.87 19.02
N ALA A 83 4.50 -22.83 17.74
CA ALA A 83 5.60 -23.60 17.15
C ALA A 83 6.74 -22.71 16.63
N LEU A 84 6.90 -21.52 17.20
CA LEU A 84 7.99 -20.60 16.89
C LEU A 84 9.02 -20.57 18.01
N ASP A 85 10.22 -20.14 17.66
CA ASP A 85 11.20 -19.73 18.66
C ASP A 85 10.62 -18.62 19.57
N PRO A 86 10.86 -18.64 20.90
CA PRO A 86 10.25 -17.71 21.84
C PRO A 86 10.53 -16.23 21.56
N ASP A 87 11.74 -15.89 21.11
CA ASP A 87 12.10 -14.50 20.81
C ASP A 87 11.34 -14.02 19.57
N PHE A 88 11.22 -14.90 18.57
CA PHE A 88 10.46 -14.59 17.37
C PHE A 88 8.95 -14.55 17.61
N ALA A 89 8.42 -15.41 18.48
CA ALA A 89 7.03 -15.34 18.92
C ALA A 89 6.72 -13.99 19.60
N SER A 90 7.62 -13.55 20.49
CA SER A 90 7.51 -12.25 21.18
C SER A 90 7.51 -11.08 20.19
N TYR A 91 8.39 -11.14 19.18
CA TYR A 91 8.40 -10.16 18.09
C TYR A 91 7.08 -10.14 17.32
N LEU A 92 6.50 -11.30 17.02
CA LEU A 92 5.21 -11.40 16.34
C LEU A 92 4.06 -10.83 17.18
N THR A 93 4.05 -11.07 18.50
CA THR A 93 3.10 -10.44 19.42
C THR A 93 3.21 -8.93 19.36
N PHE A 94 4.42 -8.37 19.47
CA PHE A 94 4.65 -6.92 19.30
C PHE A 94 4.15 -6.40 17.95
N HIS A 95 4.42 -7.11 16.86
CA HIS A 95 4.02 -6.71 15.51
C HIS A 95 2.49 -6.72 15.31
N LEU A 96 1.79 -7.63 15.98
CA LEU A 96 0.35 -7.78 15.88
C LEU A 96 -0.41 -6.82 16.79
N ASP A 97 0.11 -6.58 17.99
CA ASP A 97 -0.62 -5.88 19.05
C ASP A 97 -0.20 -4.41 19.18
N ILE A 98 1.10 -4.12 19.06
CA ILE A 98 1.64 -2.76 19.23
C ILE A 98 1.76 -2.03 17.89
N VAL A 99 2.40 -2.67 16.90
CA VAL A 99 2.46 -2.11 15.54
C VAL A 99 1.08 -2.16 14.87
N ALA A 100 0.22 -3.08 15.32
CA ALA A 100 -1.15 -3.26 14.84
C ALA A 100 -1.22 -3.33 13.31
N CYS A 101 -0.31 -4.09 12.69
CA CYS A 101 -0.18 -4.14 11.24
C CYS A 101 -1.44 -4.72 10.58
N PRO A 102 -2.21 -3.94 9.79
CA PRO A 102 -3.48 -4.41 9.23
C PRO A 102 -3.32 -5.62 8.30
N PHE A 103 -2.20 -5.69 7.57
CA PHE A 103 -1.92 -6.82 6.69
C PHE A 103 -1.71 -8.12 7.47
N CYS A 104 -0.92 -8.09 8.54
CA CYS A 104 -0.65 -9.27 9.35
C CYS A 104 -1.89 -9.70 10.14
N GLN A 105 -2.66 -8.75 10.67
CA GLN A 105 -3.93 -9.04 11.34
C GLN A 105 -4.94 -9.71 10.40
N ALA A 106 -5.07 -9.22 9.16
CA ALA A 106 -5.93 -9.85 8.15
C ALA A 106 -5.47 -11.28 7.80
N ASN A 107 -4.17 -11.50 7.65
CA ASN A 107 -3.65 -12.85 7.41
C ASN A 107 -3.89 -13.78 8.60
N LEU A 108 -3.68 -13.30 9.82
CA LEU A 108 -3.93 -14.06 11.04
C LEU A 108 -5.41 -14.44 11.17
N ALA A 109 -6.31 -13.50 10.88
CA ALA A 109 -7.75 -13.75 10.87
C ALA A 109 -8.14 -14.83 9.85
N ASP A 110 -7.61 -14.77 8.62
CA ASP A 110 -7.88 -15.79 7.61
C ASP A 110 -7.29 -17.16 7.98
N LEU A 111 -6.11 -17.21 8.61
CA LEU A 111 -5.54 -18.45 9.14
C LEU A 111 -6.42 -19.07 10.24
N LYS A 112 -6.88 -18.25 11.20
CA LYS A 112 -7.80 -18.68 12.27
C LYS A 112 -9.12 -19.20 11.71
N ALA A 113 -9.67 -18.54 10.69
CA ALA A 113 -10.89 -18.98 10.03
C ALA A 113 -10.71 -20.34 9.33
N LYS A 114 -9.55 -20.57 8.69
CA LYS A 114 -9.23 -21.85 8.03
C LYS A 114 -9.06 -23.00 9.03
N SER A 115 -8.43 -22.77 10.18
CA SER A 115 -8.29 -23.78 11.23
C SER A 115 -9.63 -24.16 11.88
N ALA A 116 -10.60 -23.24 11.90
CA ALA A 116 -11.94 -23.49 12.45
C ALA A 116 -12.87 -24.24 11.48
N GLN A 117 -12.49 -24.43 10.22
CA GLN A 117 -13.31 -25.17 9.25
C GLN A 117 -13.15 -26.68 9.44
N PRO A 118 -14.23 -27.44 9.64
CA PRO A 118 -14.14 -28.89 9.73
C PRO A 118 -13.62 -29.48 8.41
N ALA A 119 -12.69 -30.44 8.50
CA ALA A 119 -11.99 -31.05 7.37
C ALA A 119 -12.91 -31.63 6.26
N GLY A 120 -14.20 -31.85 6.55
CA GLY A 120 -15.21 -32.32 5.60
C GLY A 120 -15.78 -31.27 4.63
N ALA A 121 -15.71 -29.97 4.94
CA ALA A 121 -16.31 -28.92 4.11
C ALA A 121 -15.56 -28.70 2.78
N SER A 122 -14.26 -28.95 2.75
CA SER A 122 -13.41 -28.83 1.55
C SER A 122 -13.77 -29.89 0.49
N LYS A 123 -13.96 -31.14 0.91
CA LYS A 123 -14.36 -32.26 0.02
C LYS A 123 -15.75 -32.05 -0.56
N SER A 124 -16.70 -31.56 0.25
CA SER A 124 -18.06 -31.21 -0.19
C SER A 124 -18.06 -30.10 -1.25
N ARG A 125 -17.20 -29.08 -1.11
CA ARG A 125 -17.08 -27.98 -2.08
C ARG A 125 -16.49 -28.44 -3.41
N HIS A 126 -15.43 -29.24 -3.39
CA HIS A 126 -14.81 -29.79 -4.60
C HIS A 126 -15.78 -30.74 -5.34
N HIS A 127 -16.51 -31.58 -4.60
CA HIS A 127 -17.54 -32.46 -5.15
C HIS A 127 -18.70 -31.67 -5.78
N ARG A 128 -19.10 -30.54 -5.18
CA ARG A 128 -20.14 -29.65 -5.74
C ARG A 128 -19.69 -28.97 -7.04
N ILE A 129 -18.45 -28.48 -7.09
CA ILE A 129 -17.88 -27.86 -8.31
C ILE A 129 -17.80 -28.90 -9.43
N LEU A 130 -17.24 -30.09 -9.15
CA LEU A 130 -17.17 -31.19 -10.12
C LEU A 130 -18.55 -31.61 -10.63
N ARG A 131 -19.54 -31.73 -9.74
CA ARG A 131 -20.93 -32.04 -10.12
C ARG A 131 -21.54 -30.95 -11.00
N SER A 132 -21.29 -29.67 -10.69
CA SER A 132 -21.80 -28.58 -11.51
C SER A 132 -21.14 -28.51 -12.89
N SER A 133 -19.88 -28.92 -13.02
CA SER A 133 -19.14 -28.91 -14.28
C SER A 133 -19.27 -30.22 -15.10
N GLN A 134 -20.01 -31.23 -14.62
CA GLN A 134 -20.20 -32.50 -15.34
C GLN A 134 -20.80 -32.33 -16.74
N HIS A 135 -21.66 -31.34 -16.95
CA HIS A 135 -22.25 -31.06 -18.26
C HIS A 135 -21.23 -30.50 -19.27
N LEU A 136 -20.17 -29.85 -18.80
CA LEU A 136 -19.08 -29.33 -19.66
C LEU A 136 -18.11 -30.43 -20.11
N LEU A 137 -18.14 -31.59 -19.43
CA LEU A 137 -17.27 -32.73 -19.70
C LEU A 137 -17.98 -33.83 -20.53
N GLY A 138 -19.25 -33.61 -20.90
CA GLY A 138 -20.13 -34.62 -21.50
C GLY A 138 -20.38 -34.50 -23.01
N GLU A 139 -19.78 -33.52 -23.71
CA GLU A 139 -20.08 -33.25 -25.13
C GLU A 139 -19.04 -33.79 -26.14
N GLU A 140 -17.98 -34.49 -25.71
CA GLU A 140 -16.97 -35.06 -26.64
C GLU A 140 -17.14 -36.57 -26.86
N GLY A 141 -18.38 -37.07 -27.00
CA GLY A 141 -18.61 -38.51 -27.10
C GLY A 141 -19.87 -38.96 -27.86
N ARG A 142 -20.33 -38.20 -28.85
CA ARG A 142 -21.34 -38.67 -29.82
C ARG A 142 -20.89 -38.39 -31.25
N SER A 143 -20.23 -39.38 -31.84
CA SER A 143 -20.20 -39.64 -33.28
C SER A 143 -20.18 -41.15 -33.48
#